data_AF-A0A8J4YNZ6-F1
#
_entry.id   AF-A0A8J4YNZ6-F1
#
_cell.length_a   1.000
_cell.length_b   1.000
_cell.length_c   1.000
_cell.angle_alpha   90.00
_cell.angle_beta   90.00
_cell.angle_gamma   90.00
#
_symmetry.space_group_name_H-M   'P 1'
#
loop_
_entity.id
_entity.type
_entity.pdbx_description
1 polymer ?
#
loop_
_entity_poly.entity_id
_entity_poly.type
_entity_poly.pdbx_seq_one_letter_code
_entity_poly.pdbx_strand_id
1 'polypeptide(L)'
;MDSIGGGVWVLILTAVLVSCASASKPLKSKDQHKALSHRTRTLLGKDKERYVRSLAEDVEGHLNANDLRPAYRALKKLRSKSPSRASAIRAADGRLVSDIDGQMARWAEYFGQLFTVDPPTEQLHTTGLQAVDADPPIDEIAPS
;
A
#
# COMPACT_ATOMS: atom_id res chain seq x y z
N MET A 1 -10.51 -36.08 -15.15
CA MET A 1 -9.12 -36.13 -14.61
C MET A 1 -8.71 -34.70 -14.36
N ASP A 2 -9.10 -34.19 -13.20
CA ASP A 2 -9.13 -32.78 -12.89
C ASP A 2 -7.73 -32.29 -12.49
N SER A 3 -7.24 -31.31 -13.23
CA SER A 3 -5.94 -30.66 -13.01
C SER A 3 -6.09 -29.57 -11.96
N ILE A 4 -5.92 -29.95 -10.69
CA ILE A 4 -5.78 -29.03 -9.56
C ILE A 4 -4.29 -28.84 -9.33
N GLY A 5 -3.75 -27.68 -9.71
CA GLY A 5 -2.34 -27.40 -9.43
C GLY A 5 -1.86 -26.06 -9.96
N GLY A 6 -1.85 -25.05 -9.10
CA GLY A 6 -1.10 -23.82 -9.40
C GLY A 6 -1.47 -22.55 -8.65
N GLY A 7 -2.44 -22.57 -7.73
CA GLY A 7 -3.00 -21.33 -7.16
C GLY A 7 -2.67 -21.00 -5.69
N VAL A 8 -2.01 -21.87 -4.92
CA VAL A 8 -2.12 -21.78 -3.44
C VAL A 8 -0.81 -21.38 -2.72
N TRP A 9 0.33 -21.32 -3.39
CA TRP A 9 1.64 -21.22 -2.70
C TRP A 9 2.06 -19.83 -2.23
N VAL A 10 1.30 -18.76 -2.49
CA VAL A 10 1.67 -17.40 -2.04
C VAL A 10 0.78 -16.88 -0.89
N LEU A 11 -0.36 -17.52 -0.62
CA LEU A 11 -1.35 -16.99 0.33
C LEU A 11 -1.16 -17.46 1.78
N ILE A 12 -0.55 -18.63 2.01
CA ILE A 12 -0.50 -19.19 3.37
C ILE A 12 0.64 -18.56 4.20
N LEU A 13 1.76 -18.15 3.60
CA LEU A 13 2.84 -17.49 4.34
C LEU A 13 2.63 -15.98 4.57
N THR A 14 1.87 -15.32 3.68
CA THR A 14 1.54 -13.89 3.83
C THR A 14 0.40 -13.66 4.82
N ALA A 15 -0.56 -14.59 4.92
CA ALA A 15 -1.66 -14.50 5.89
C ALA A 15 -1.19 -14.66 7.35
N VAL A 16 -0.26 -15.57 7.64
CA VAL A 16 0.21 -15.81 9.02
C VAL A 16 1.08 -14.66 9.54
N LEU A 17 1.91 -14.04 8.68
CA LEU A 17 2.80 -12.95 9.12
C LEU A 17 2.07 -11.62 9.37
N VAL A 18 0.98 -11.36 8.64
CA VAL A 18 0.12 -10.19 8.86
C VAL A 18 -0.88 -10.44 10.01
N SER A 19 -1.37 -11.68 10.18
CA SER A 19 -2.30 -12.03 11.25
C SER A 19 -1.66 -12.04 12.65
N CYS A 20 -0.37 -12.41 12.78
CA CYS A 20 0.34 -12.36 14.07
C CYS A 20 0.66 -10.93 14.58
N ALA A 21 0.49 -9.89 13.76
CA ALA A 21 0.62 -8.51 14.22
C ALA A 21 -0.68 -7.93 14.80
N SER A 22 -1.81 -8.64 14.71
CA SER A 22 -3.13 -8.17 15.15
C SER A 22 -3.46 -8.54 16.61
N ALA A 23 -2.64 -9.35 17.27
CA ALA A 23 -2.83 -9.72 18.67
C ALA A 23 -1.73 -9.10 19.56
N SER A 24 -2.15 -8.13 20.38
CA SER A 24 -1.49 -7.65 21.61
C SER A 24 -0.70 -6.32 21.56
N LYS A 25 -1.30 -5.38 22.32
CA LYS A 25 -0.72 -4.31 23.16
C LYS A 25 -0.21 -3.02 22.48
N PRO A 26 -0.78 -1.84 22.80
CA PRO A 26 -0.14 -0.56 22.54
C PRO A 26 0.99 -0.35 23.55
N LEU A 27 2.11 -1.06 23.42
CA LEU A 27 3.27 -0.83 24.30
C LEU A 27 4.60 -1.27 23.67
N LYS A 28 4.89 -0.78 22.47
CA LYS A 28 6.27 -0.72 21.98
C LYS A 28 6.61 0.74 21.75
N SER A 29 7.71 1.20 22.35
CA SER A 29 8.27 2.53 22.07
C SER A 29 8.33 2.74 20.55
N LYS A 30 8.10 3.96 20.06
CA LYS A 30 8.13 4.31 18.63
C LYS A 30 9.37 3.72 17.93
N ASP A 31 10.49 3.64 18.65
CA ASP A 31 11.77 3.08 18.19
C ASP A 31 11.69 1.58 17.87
N GLN A 32 11.01 0.79 18.70
CA GLN A 32 10.84 -0.64 18.47
C GLN A 32 9.97 -0.91 17.25
N HIS A 33 8.93 -0.10 17.03
CA HIS A 33 8.11 -0.19 15.82
C HIS A 33 8.92 0.17 14.57
N LYS A 34 9.74 1.23 14.64
CA LYS A 34 10.64 1.63 13.54
C LYS A 34 11.65 0.53 13.21
N ALA A 35 12.27 -0.08 14.23
CA ALA A 35 13.25 -1.15 14.05
C ALA A 35 12.62 -2.40 13.41
N LEU A 36 11.44 -2.83 13.87
CA LEU A 36 10.71 -3.95 13.29
C LEU A 36 10.32 -3.66 11.84
N SER A 37 9.78 -2.46 11.57
CA SER A 37 9.41 -2.04 10.22
C SER A 37 10.61 -2.02 9.26
N HIS A 38 11.76 -1.53 9.72
CA HIS A 38 13.00 -1.58 8.96
C HIS A 38 13.43 -3.02 8.66
N ARG A 39 13.47 -3.88 9.69
CA ARG A 39 13.82 -5.30 9.55
C ARG A 39 12.92 -6.02 8.55
N THR A 40 11.60 -5.79 8.61
CA THR A 40 10.64 -6.37 7.66
C THR A 40 10.94 -5.92 6.23
N ARG A 41 11.22 -4.64 6.00
CA ARG A 41 11.59 -4.13 4.66
C ARG A 41 12.87 -4.79 4.14
N THR A 42 13.89 -4.94 4.98
CA THR A 42 15.14 -5.60 4.61
C THR A 42 14.91 -7.07 4.24
N LEU A 43 14.15 -7.81 5.06
CA LEU A 43 13.87 -9.22 4.79
C LEU A 43 13.04 -9.40 3.52
N LEU A 44 12.02 -8.56 3.31
CA LEU A 44 11.21 -8.58 2.10
C LEU A 44 12.04 -8.25 0.85
N GLY A 45 13.00 -7.32 0.97
CA GLY A 45 13.96 -7.01 -0.09
C GLY A 45 14.81 -8.21 -0.48
N LYS A 46 15.39 -8.91 0.51
CA LYS A 46 16.17 -10.13 0.30
C LYS A 46 15.34 -11.26 -0.30
N ASP A 47 14.09 -11.39 0.14
CA ASP A 47 13.18 -12.40 -0.38
C ASP A 47 12.82 -12.16 -1.85
N LYS A 48 12.50 -10.90 -2.19
CA LYS A 48 12.30 -10.46 -3.57
C LYS A 48 13.53 -10.72 -4.43
N GLU A 49 14.72 -10.41 -3.94
CA GLU A 49 15.97 -10.66 -4.64
C GLU A 49 16.17 -12.15 -4.93
N ARG A 50 15.97 -13.02 -3.93
CA ARG A 50 16.04 -14.47 -4.11
C ARG A 50 15.05 -14.98 -5.16
N TYR A 51 13.81 -14.50 -5.12
CA TYR A 51 12.78 -14.86 -6.10
C TYR A 51 13.14 -14.41 -7.53
N VAL A 52 13.64 -13.19 -7.69
CA VAL A 52 14.07 -12.69 -9.00
C VAL A 52 15.28 -13.48 -9.51
N ARG A 53 16.23 -13.81 -8.63
CA ARG A 53 17.40 -14.62 -8.96
C ARG A 53 17.01 -16.02 -9.42
N SER A 54 16.16 -16.72 -8.68
CA SER A 54 15.72 -18.06 -9.07
C SER A 54 15.03 -18.05 -10.43
N LEU A 55 14.23 -17.00 -10.70
CA LEU A 55 13.55 -16.85 -11.99
C LEU A 55 14.52 -16.56 -13.14
N ALA A 56 15.63 -15.86 -12.88
CA ALA A 56 16.70 -15.67 -13.86
C ALA A 56 17.47 -16.96 -14.13
N GLU A 57 17.81 -17.72 -13.07
CA GLU A 57 18.44 -19.04 -13.18
C GLU A 57 17.57 -20.02 -13.99
N ASP A 58 16.25 -20.03 -13.76
CA ASP A 58 15.29 -20.81 -14.55
C ASP A 58 15.34 -20.43 -16.04
N VAL A 59 15.38 -19.12 -16.35
CA VAL A 59 15.48 -18.63 -17.73
C VAL A 59 16.77 -19.11 -18.38
N GLU A 60 17.91 -18.94 -17.72
CA GLU A 60 19.22 -19.39 -18.22
C GLU A 60 19.24 -20.90 -18.45
N GLY A 61 18.70 -21.68 -17.50
CA GLY A 61 18.59 -23.14 -17.62
C GLY A 61 17.76 -23.56 -18.83
N HIS A 62 16.60 -22.94 -19.05
CA HIS A 62 15.75 -23.23 -20.20
C HIS A 62 16.38 -22.80 -21.53
N LEU A 63 17.08 -21.67 -21.57
CA LEU A 63 17.80 -21.21 -22.77
C LEU A 63 18.96 -22.14 -23.13
N ASN A 64 19.72 -22.60 -22.13
CA ASN A 64 20.80 -23.57 -22.34
C ASN A 64 20.29 -24.93 -22.84
N ALA A 65 19.10 -25.35 -22.38
CA ALA A 65 18.43 -26.55 -22.86
C ALA A 65 17.69 -26.37 -24.21
N ASN A 66 17.74 -25.16 -24.80
CA ASN A 66 17.00 -24.76 -25.99
C ASN A 66 15.47 -24.95 -25.89
N ASP A 67 14.92 -24.90 -24.67
CA ASP A 67 13.48 -24.97 -24.42
C ASP A 67 12.87 -23.56 -24.32
N LEU A 68 12.49 -23.03 -25.49
CA LEU A 68 12.08 -21.63 -25.63
C LEU A 68 10.73 -21.30 -24.97
N ARG A 69 9.82 -22.27 -24.89
CA ARG A 69 8.46 -22.06 -24.33
C ARG A 69 8.48 -21.71 -22.84
N PRO A 70 9.11 -22.50 -21.95
CA PRO A 70 9.23 -22.15 -20.54
C PRO A 70 10.17 -20.98 -20.30
N ALA A 71 11.25 -20.84 -21.09
CA ALA A 71 12.12 -19.66 -21.05
C ALA A 71 11.32 -18.36 -21.24
N TYR A 72 10.45 -18.30 -22.25
CA TYR A 72 9.61 -17.13 -22.50
C TYR A 72 8.58 -16.89 -21.39
N ARG A 73 8.00 -17.95 -20.81
CA ARG A 73 7.06 -17.80 -19.67
C ARG A 73 7.76 -17.24 -18.44
N ALA A 74 8.95 -17.72 -18.11
CA ALA A 74 9.74 -17.23 -16.99
C ALA A 74 10.20 -15.77 -17.24
N LEU A 75 10.64 -15.45 -18.46
CA LEU A 75 10.98 -14.09 -18.86
C LEU A 75 9.78 -13.13 -18.79
N LYS A 76 8.58 -13.60 -19.18
CA LYS A 76 7.34 -12.82 -19.06
C LYS A 76 7.01 -12.50 -17.61
N LYS A 77 7.26 -13.43 -16.68
CA LYS A 77 7.09 -13.20 -15.23
C LYS A 77 8.06 -12.13 -14.71
N LEU A 78 9.34 -12.14 -15.15
CA LEU A 78 10.34 -11.10 -14.81
C LEU A 78 9.91 -9.72 -15.31
N ARG A 79 9.40 -9.64 -16.53
CA ARG A 79 8.98 -8.38 -17.15
C ARG A 79 7.68 -7.84 -16.55
N SER A 80 6.83 -8.70 -15.98
CA SER A 80 5.53 -8.26 -15.48
C SER A 80 5.71 -7.26 -14.33
N LYS A 81 5.06 -6.11 -14.44
CA LYS A 81 5.02 -5.13 -13.36
C LYS A 81 4.22 -5.76 -12.22
N SER A 82 4.78 -5.75 -11.01
CA SER A 82 4.04 -6.21 -9.84
C SER A 82 2.70 -5.46 -9.78
N PRO A 83 1.56 -6.16 -9.55
CA PRO A 83 0.29 -5.48 -9.41
C PRO A 83 0.41 -4.40 -8.35
N SER A 84 -0.19 -3.23 -8.62
CA SER A 84 -0.23 -2.14 -7.65
C SER A 84 -0.72 -2.70 -6.32
N ARG A 85 0.04 -2.49 -5.25
CA ARG A 85 -0.40 -2.89 -3.92
C ARG A 85 -1.67 -2.11 -3.61
N ALA A 86 -2.81 -2.79 -3.53
CA ALA A 86 -3.99 -2.22 -2.90
C ALA A 86 -3.58 -1.78 -1.49
N SER A 87 -3.74 -0.49 -1.19
CA SER A 87 -3.35 0.07 0.10
C SER A 87 -4.34 -0.45 1.13
N ALA A 88 -4.00 -1.51 1.84
CA ALA A 88 -4.87 -2.03 2.88
C ALA A 88 -5.05 -0.97 4.00
N ILE A 89 -6.30 -0.64 4.30
CA ILE A 89 -6.68 0.39 5.29
C ILE A 89 -7.06 -0.30 6.60
N ARG A 90 -6.79 0.32 7.74
CA ARG A 90 -7.26 -0.19 9.03
C ARG A 90 -8.71 0.22 9.29
N ALA A 91 -9.57 -0.77 9.52
CA ALA A 91 -10.92 -0.59 10.03
C ALA A 91 -10.91 -0.10 11.49
N ALA A 92 -12.07 0.36 11.97
CA ALA A 92 -12.26 0.76 13.37
C ALA A 92 -11.86 -0.35 14.36
N ASP A 93 -12.20 -1.60 14.01
CA ASP A 93 -11.89 -2.80 14.81
C ASP A 93 -10.42 -3.24 14.74
N GLY A 94 -9.56 -2.45 14.08
CA GLY A 94 -8.14 -2.74 13.90
C GLY A 94 -7.82 -3.78 12.82
N ARG A 95 -8.83 -4.33 12.13
CA ARG A 95 -8.67 -5.24 10.99
C ARG A 95 -8.15 -4.50 9.74
N LEU A 96 -7.36 -5.17 8.91
CA LEU A 96 -6.90 -4.64 7.63
C LEU A 96 -7.92 -4.96 6.52
N VAL A 97 -8.41 -3.92 5.85
CA VAL A 97 -9.36 -3.98 4.73
C VAL A 97 -8.57 -3.72 3.44
N SER A 98 -8.41 -4.75 2.63
CA SER A 98 -7.71 -4.67 1.34
C SER A 98 -8.64 -4.55 0.14
N ASP A 99 -9.94 -4.78 0.34
CA ASP A 99 -10.96 -4.66 -0.71
C ASP A 99 -11.29 -3.20 -1.04
N ILE A 100 -11.64 -2.90 -2.29
CA ILE A 100 -11.86 -1.51 -2.76
C ILE A 100 -13.13 -0.94 -2.12
N ASP A 101 -14.22 -1.70 -2.14
CA ASP A 101 -15.51 -1.25 -1.60
C ASP A 101 -15.41 -1.06 -0.09
N GLY A 102 -14.75 -2.01 0.59
CA GLY A 102 -14.46 -1.90 2.02
C GLY A 102 -13.57 -0.71 2.38
N GLN A 103 -12.59 -0.36 1.54
CA GLN A 103 -11.77 0.84 1.72
C GLN A 103 -12.59 2.12 1.57
N MET A 104 -13.44 2.21 0.55
CA MET A 104 -14.31 3.37 0.33
C MET A 104 -15.29 3.56 1.48
N ALA A 105 -15.92 2.49 1.95
CA ALA A 105 -16.80 2.54 3.12
C ALA A 105 -16.07 3.02 4.37
N ARG A 106 -14.84 2.53 4.61
CA ARG A 106 -14.03 2.98 5.75
C ARG A 106 -13.63 4.45 5.66
N TRP A 107 -13.31 4.94 4.46
CA TRP A 107 -13.05 6.36 4.23
C TRP A 107 -14.28 7.22 4.50
N ALA A 108 -15.45 6.81 4.01
CA ALA A 108 -16.71 7.52 4.22
C ALA A 108 -17.05 7.59 5.72
N GLU A 109 -16.88 6.50 6.46
CA GLU A 109 -17.09 6.46 7.91
C GLU A 109 -16.14 7.42 8.66
N TYR A 110 -14.83 7.35 8.35
CA TYR A 110 -13.82 8.18 9.01
C TYR A 110 -14.05 9.68 8.76
N PHE A 111 -14.30 10.07 7.51
CA PHE A 111 -14.55 11.47 7.18
C PHE A 111 -15.91 11.94 7.68
N GLY A 112 -16.93 11.08 7.68
CA GLY A 112 -18.21 11.39 8.31
C GLY A 112 -18.04 11.78 9.78
N GLN A 113 -17.31 10.98 10.56
CA GLN A 113 -17.02 11.30 11.96
C GLN A 113 -16.18 12.57 12.11
N LEU A 114 -15.18 12.78 11.25
CA LEU A 114 -14.30 13.95 11.30
C LEU A 114 -15.04 15.28 11.07
N PHE A 115 -16.04 15.28 10.18
CA PHE A 115 -16.80 16.49 9.82
C PHE A 115 -18.11 16.67 10.59
N THR A 116 -18.49 15.72 11.45
CA THR A 116 -19.68 15.84 12.31
C THR A 116 -19.34 16.50 13.66
N VAL A 117 -18.15 17.08 13.81
CA VAL A 117 -17.78 17.82 15.03
C VAL A 117 -18.59 19.11 15.08
N ASP A 118 -19.26 19.35 16.20
CA ASP A 118 -20.01 20.59 16.45
C ASP A 118 -19.10 21.81 16.20
N PRO A 119 -19.63 22.88 15.59
CA PRO A 119 -18.85 24.08 15.34
C PRO A 119 -18.21 24.56 16.65
N PRO A 120 -16.94 24.99 16.65
CA PRO A 120 -16.28 25.42 17.87
C PRO A 120 -17.10 26.51 18.56
N THR A 121 -17.53 26.25 19.80
CA THR A 121 -18.25 27.24 20.62
C THR A 121 -17.34 28.39 21.02
N GLU A 122 -16.02 28.19 20.98
CA GLU A 122 -15.05 29.25 21.21
C GLU A 122 -15.01 30.19 20.00
N GLN A 123 -15.49 31.41 20.20
CA GLN A 123 -15.28 32.51 19.27
C GLN A 123 -13.77 32.75 19.15
N LEU A 124 -13.19 32.39 18.02
CA LEU A 124 -11.82 32.79 17.68
C LEU A 124 -11.80 34.32 17.69
N HIS A 125 -11.11 34.91 18.68
CA HIS A 125 -10.95 36.35 18.76
C HIS A 125 -10.16 36.84 17.54
N THR A 126 -10.85 37.33 16.51
CA THR A 126 -10.24 37.96 15.33
C THR A 126 -9.81 39.40 15.58
N THR A 127 -9.82 39.85 16.85
CA THR A 127 -9.46 41.21 17.26
C THR A 127 -8.00 41.49 16.89
N GLY A 128 -7.78 42.04 15.70
CA GLY A 128 -6.47 42.36 15.13
C GLY A 128 -6.19 41.80 13.74
N LEU A 129 -7.05 40.93 13.18
CA LEU A 129 -6.95 40.51 11.78
C LEU A 129 -7.65 41.55 10.90
N GLN A 130 -6.87 42.42 10.23
CA GLN A 130 -7.41 43.19 9.11
C GLN A 130 -7.83 42.21 8.02
N ALA A 131 -9.07 42.34 7.54
CA ALA A 131 -9.47 41.73 6.29
C ALA A 131 -8.49 42.25 5.21
N VAL A 132 -7.74 41.35 4.59
CA VAL A 132 -6.94 41.71 3.43
C VAL A 132 -7.93 42.13 2.36
N ASP A 133 -7.82 43.38 1.90
CA ASP A 133 -8.67 43.96 0.87
C ASP A 133 -8.72 43.05 -0.37
N ALA A 134 -9.87 43.14 -1.05
CA ALA A 134 -10.24 42.34 -2.22
C ALA A 134 -9.09 42.14 -3.22
N ASP A 135 -9.04 40.95 -3.81
CA ASP A 135 -8.08 40.60 -4.85
C ASP A 135 -7.98 41.72 -5.90
N PRO A 136 -6.75 42.17 -6.25
CA PRO A 136 -6.59 43.19 -7.28
C PRO A 136 -7.17 42.68 -8.60
N PRO A 137 -7.78 43.58 -9.41
CA PRO A 137 -8.37 43.18 -10.68
C PRO A 137 -7.30 42.52 -11.55
N ILE A 138 -7.63 41.34 -12.08
CA ILE A 138 -6.80 40.65 -13.06
C ILE A 138 -6.81 41.52 -14.32
N ASP A 139 -5.71 42.24 -14.56
CA ASP A 139 -5.48 42.87 -15.85
C ASP A 139 -5.38 41.76 -16.91
N GLU A 140 -6.40 41.67 -17.77
CA GLU A 140 -6.36 40.88 -18.99
C GLU A 140 -5.21 41.39 -19.87
N ILE A 141 -4.06 40.72 -19.80
CA ILE A 141 -3.01 40.88 -20.80
C ILE A 141 -3.58 40.34 -22.12
N ALA A 142 -4.04 41.25 -22.98
CA ALA A 142 -4.39 40.96 -24.35
C ALA A 142 -3.14 40.42 -25.09
N PRO A 143 -3.23 39.27 -25.79
CA PRO A 143 -2.12 38.76 -26.57
C PRO A 143 -1.93 39.62 -27.84
N SER A 144 -0.75 40.20 -28.01
CA SER A 144 -0.26 40.72 -29.30
C SER A 144 0.20 39.58 -30.21
#